data_AF-A0A1M3EFA1-F1
#
_entry.id   AF-A0A1M3EFA1-F1
#
_cell.length_a   1.000
_cell.length_b   1.000
_cell.length_c   1.000
_cell.angle_alpha   90.00
_cell.angle_beta   90.00
_cell.angle_gamma   90.00
#
_symmetry.space_group_name_H-M   'P 1'
#
loop_
_entity.id
_entity.type
_entity.pdbx_description
1 polymer ?
#
loop_
_entity_poly.entity_id
_entity_poly.type
_entity_poly.pdbx_seq_one_letter_code
_entity_poly.pdbx_strand_id
1 'polypeptide(L)'
;MPKPAVPPTDPNADVQGLGYEQARDELVAVVARLESGAGSLEEALALWERGEALAARCQQWLDGARERLATAAAPRGAGQTGTAGAAGAQDERPQQQAGTDDEDGDDE
;
A
#
# COMPACT_ATOMS: atom_id res chain seq x y z
N MET A 1 -26.01 42.11 3.03
CA MET A 1 -24.57 41.95 3.36
C MET A 1 -24.22 40.49 3.15
N PRO A 2 -23.21 40.14 2.34
CA PRO A 2 -22.80 38.74 2.23
C PRO A 2 -22.31 38.27 3.61
N LYS A 3 -22.85 37.15 4.10
CA LYS A 3 -22.37 36.51 5.34
C LYS A 3 -20.95 36.00 5.07
N PRO A 4 -19.94 36.31 5.91
CA PRO A 4 -18.62 35.71 5.75
C PRO A 4 -18.76 34.19 5.93
N ALA A 5 -18.30 33.44 4.94
CA ALA A 5 -18.22 31.98 5.03
C ALA A 5 -17.08 31.64 6.00
N VAL A 6 -17.41 31.06 7.15
CA VAL A 6 -16.42 30.40 8.01
C VAL A 6 -15.89 29.22 7.19
N PRO A 7 -14.56 29.07 7.01
CA PRO A 7 -14.04 27.91 6.31
C PRO A 7 -14.48 26.66 7.07
N PRO A 8 -14.88 25.57 6.37
CA PRO A 8 -15.25 24.34 7.04
C PRO A 8 -14.05 23.89 7.88
N THR A 9 -14.27 23.81 9.19
CA THR A 9 -13.31 23.22 10.11
C THR A 9 -13.40 21.72 9.87
N ASP A 10 -12.33 21.14 9.33
CA ASP A 10 -12.23 19.70 9.16
C ASP A 10 -12.36 19.04 10.55
N PRO A 11 -13.40 18.23 10.79
CA PRO A 11 -13.62 17.60 12.09
C PRO A 11 -12.52 16.60 12.47
N ASN A 12 -11.65 16.21 11.54
CA ASN A 12 -10.55 15.27 11.74
C ASN A 12 -9.17 15.94 11.71
N ALA A 13 -9.10 17.28 11.80
CA ALA A 13 -7.84 18.01 11.80
C ALA A 13 -6.93 17.63 12.99
N ASP A 14 -7.50 17.15 14.10
CA ASP A 14 -6.78 16.67 15.28
C ASP A 14 -5.88 15.46 14.97
N VAL A 15 -6.29 14.62 14.03
CA VAL A 15 -5.58 13.37 13.66
C VAL A 15 -4.15 13.63 13.19
N GLN A 16 -3.88 14.80 12.60
CA GLN A 16 -2.53 15.17 12.13
C GLN A 16 -1.51 15.29 13.27
N GLY A 17 -1.97 15.58 14.49
CA GLY A 17 -1.13 15.68 15.69
C GLY A 17 -0.77 14.34 16.31
N LEU A 18 -1.40 13.24 15.90
CA LEU A 18 -1.25 11.94 16.57
C LEU A 18 0.07 11.24 16.22
N GLY A 19 0.63 10.55 17.22
CA GLY A 19 1.69 9.54 17.02
C GLY A 19 1.12 8.25 16.42
N TYR A 20 2.00 7.38 15.89
CA TYR A 20 1.58 6.14 15.22
C TYR A 20 0.72 5.23 16.11
N GLU A 21 1.15 4.96 17.35
CA GLU A 21 0.43 4.04 18.24
C GLU A 21 -0.94 4.61 18.65
N GLN A 22 -1.01 5.90 18.96
CA GLN A 22 -2.28 6.57 19.25
C GLN A 22 -3.24 6.53 18.05
N ALA A 23 -2.75 6.88 16.85
CA ALA A 23 -3.56 6.83 15.64
C ALA A 23 -4.07 5.42 15.34
N ARG A 24 -3.23 4.39 15.55
CA ARG A 24 -3.61 2.99 15.38
C ARG A 24 -4.67 2.57 16.39
N ASP A 25 -4.50 2.90 17.66
CA ASP A 25 -5.42 2.49 18.72
C ASP A 25 -6.80 3.16 18.55
N GLU A 26 -6.82 4.44 18.14
CA GLU A 26 -8.06 5.11 17.75
C GLU A 26 -8.71 4.48 16.52
N LEU A 27 -7.93 4.10 15.51
CA LEU A 27 -8.45 3.43 14.31
C LEU A 27 -9.11 2.09 14.68
N VAL A 28 -8.48 1.30 15.56
CA VAL A 28 -9.07 0.05 16.07
C VAL A 28 -10.40 0.31 16.78
N ALA A 29 -10.49 1.37 17.59
CA ALA A 29 -11.73 1.73 18.26
C ALA A 29 -12.84 2.15 17.28
N VAL A 30 -12.49 2.92 16.25
CA VAL A 30 -13.41 3.31 15.17
C VAL A 30 -13.94 2.09 14.41
N VAL A 31 -13.05 1.17 14.01
CA VAL A 31 -13.43 -0.06 13.32
C VAL A 31 -14.35 -0.91 14.19
N ALA A 32 -14.01 -1.13 15.45
CA ALA A 32 -14.85 -1.89 16.38
C ALA A 32 -16.24 -1.26 16.53
N ARG A 33 -16.34 0.08 16.52
CA ARG A 33 -17.63 0.77 16.56
C ARG A 33 -18.44 0.57 15.28
N LEU A 34 -17.80 0.65 14.11
CA LEU A 34 -18.46 0.38 12.82
C LEU A 34 -18.96 -1.06 12.73
N GLU A 35 -18.15 -2.03 13.15
CA GLU A 35 -18.49 -3.47 13.15
C GLU A 35 -19.64 -3.79 14.11
N SER A 36 -19.80 -3.03 15.19
CA SER A 36 -20.94 -3.20 16.09
C SER A 36 -22.28 -2.86 15.42
N GLY A 37 -22.28 -2.17 14.28
CA GLY A 37 -23.48 -1.77 13.55
C GLY A 37 -24.43 -0.86 14.33
N ALA A 38 -23.96 -0.29 15.44
CA ALA A 38 -24.76 0.51 16.34
C ALA A 38 -24.60 2.00 16.03
N GLY A 39 -25.69 2.64 15.64
CA GLY A 39 -25.75 4.08 15.38
C GLY A 39 -26.65 4.43 14.19
N SER A 40 -26.75 5.71 13.87
CA SER A 40 -27.37 6.18 12.63
C SER A 40 -26.41 6.07 11.43
N LEU A 41 -26.94 6.25 10.22
CA LEU A 41 -26.12 6.31 9.01
C LEU A 41 -25.11 7.46 9.05
N GLU A 42 -25.53 8.62 9.55
CA GLU A 42 -24.67 9.80 9.70
C GLU A 42 -23.52 9.54 10.68
N GLU A 43 -23.80 8.84 11.78
CA GLU A 43 -22.75 8.41 12.72
C GLU A 43 -21.78 7.41 12.08
N ALA A 44 -22.28 6.45 11.28
CA ALA A 44 -21.45 5.51 10.56
C ALA A 44 -20.56 6.20 9.52
N LEU A 45 -21.08 7.20 8.81
CA LEU A 45 -20.30 8.01 7.86
C LEU A 45 -19.22 8.83 8.57
N ALA A 46 -19.54 9.48 9.68
CA ALA A 46 -18.56 10.25 10.45
C ALA A 46 -17.43 9.36 11.00
N LEU A 47 -17.77 8.16 11.48
CA LEU A 47 -16.79 7.16 11.91
C LEU A 47 -15.91 6.69 10.75
N TRP A 48 -16.49 6.45 9.59
CA TRP A 48 -15.74 6.07 8.39
C TRP A 48 -14.74 7.17 7.98
N GLU A 49 -15.18 8.43 7.89
CA GLU A 49 -14.31 9.57 7.53
C GLU A 49 -13.15 9.73 8.53
N ARG A 50 -13.42 9.57 9.83
CA ARG A 50 -12.37 9.56 10.85
C ARG A 50 -11.41 8.38 10.68
N GLY A 51 -11.94 7.20 10.38
CA GLY A 51 -11.15 5.99 10.09
C GLY A 51 -10.17 6.20 8.93
N GLU A 52 -10.64 6.81 7.83
CA GLU A 52 -9.80 7.14 6.68
C GLU A 52 -8.69 8.13 7.05
N ALA A 53 -9.01 9.18 7.82
CA ALA A 53 -8.01 10.14 8.30
C ALA A 53 -6.93 9.46 9.17
N LEU A 54 -7.33 8.58 10.08
CA LEU A 54 -6.42 7.83 10.96
C LEU A 54 -5.55 6.85 10.17
N ALA A 55 -6.11 6.14 9.18
CA ALA A 55 -5.38 5.24 8.31
C ALA A 55 -4.33 6.01 7.49
N ALA A 56 -4.70 7.16 6.92
CA ALA A 56 -3.77 8.03 6.21
C ALA A 56 -2.61 8.49 7.11
N ARG A 57 -2.91 8.86 8.37
CA ARG A 57 -1.88 9.23 9.35
C ARG A 57 -0.92 8.08 9.68
N CYS A 58 -1.46 6.87 9.88
CA CYS A 58 -0.65 5.69 10.09
C CYS A 58 0.28 5.43 8.90
N GLN A 59 -0.24 5.55 7.69
CA GLN A 59 0.54 5.38 6.46
C GLN A 59 1.69 6.37 6.35
N GLN A 60 1.45 7.66 6.62
CA GLN A 60 2.51 8.70 6.64
C GLN A 60 3.66 8.35 7.59
N TRP A 61 3.34 7.82 8.78
CA TRP A 61 4.36 7.38 9.73
C TRP A 61 5.20 6.22 9.21
N LEU A 62 4.56 5.24 8.58
CA LEU A 62 5.22 4.06 8.00
C LEU A 62 6.08 4.43 6.79
N ASP A 63 5.61 5.34 5.93
CA ASP A 63 6.37 5.83 4.79
C ASP A 63 7.61 6.61 5.24
N GLY A 64 7.46 7.52 6.20
CA GLY A 64 8.60 8.22 6.79
C GLY A 64 9.61 7.25 7.44
N ALA A 65 9.15 6.15 8.05
CA ALA A 65 10.06 5.12 8.58
C ALA A 65 10.79 4.38 7.46
N ARG A 66 10.10 4.03 6.37
CA ARG A 66 10.67 3.36 5.20
C ARG A 66 11.74 4.22 4.53
N GLU A 67 11.51 5.51 4.38
CA GLU A 67 12.48 6.45 3.80
C GLU A 67 13.76 6.58 4.63
N ARG A 68 13.63 6.64 5.96
CA ARG A 68 14.79 6.65 6.87
C ARG A 68 15.61 5.38 6.76
N LEU A 69 14.94 4.22 6.67
CA LEU A 69 15.60 2.93 6.47
C LEU A 69 16.31 2.88 5.11
N ALA A 70 15.67 3.35 4.04
CA ALA A 70 16.27 3.39 2.72
C ALA A 70 17.53 4.26 2.67
N THR A 71 17.50 5.42 3.35
CA THR A 71 18.66 6.32 3.45
C THR A 71 19.80 5.70 4.27
N ALA A 72 19.49 5.03 5.38
CA ALA A 72 20.48 4.33 6.20
C ALA A 72 21.08 3.09 5.50
N ALA A 73 20.30 2.44 4.63
CA ALA A 73 20.72 1.28 3.85
C ALA A 73 21.47 1.63 2.56
N ALA A 74 21.49 2.91 2.15
CA ALA A 74 22.28 3.35 1.00
C ALA A 74 23.75 2.94 1.20
N PRO A 75 24.37 2.24 0.23
CA PRO A 75 25.70 1.70 0.42
C PRO A 75 26.68 2.84 0.72
N ARG A 76 27.29 2.79 1.91
CA ARG A 76 28.45 3.63 2.23
C ARG A 76 29.61 3.20 1.32
N GLY A 77 29.71 3.83 0.16
CA GLY A 77 30.80 3.65 -0.79
C GLY A 77 30.61 2.43 -1.70
N ALA A 78 29.93 2.63 -2.83
CA ALA A 78 30.29 1.92 -4.06
C ALA A 78 31.62 2.50 -4.58
N GLY A 79 32.68 2.24 -3.82
CA GLY A 79 34.06 2.52 -4.16
C GLY A 79 34.87 1.33 -3.68
N GLN A 80 35.20 0.44 -4.63
CA GLN A 80 36.08 -0.75 -4.51
C GLN A 80 35.40 -2.05 -4.04
N THR A 81 34.91 -2.85 -5.00
CA THR A 81 35.40 -4.22 -5.23
C THR A 81 35.06 -4.62 -6.66
N GLY A 82 35.92 -4.23 -7.60
CA GLY A 82 36.10 -5.02 -8.80
C GLY A 82 36.94 -6.24 -8.43
N THR A 83 36.34 -7.42 -8.44
CA THR A 83 37.04 -8.66 -8.76
C THR A 83 36.07 -9.57 -9.50
N ALA A 84 36.47 -9.90 -10.73
CA ALA A 84 35.77 -10.74 -11.69
C ALA A 84 35.39 -12.13 -11.16
N GLY A 85 34.32 -12.69 -11.72
CA GLY A 85 33.90 -14.07 -11.46
C GLY A 85 32.78 -14.56 -12.38
N ALA A 86 33.16 -14.90 -13.62
CA ALA A 86 32.55 -15.86 -14.56
C ALA A 86 31.01 -16.03 -14.61
N ALA A 87 30.38 -15.45 -15.64
CA ALA A 87 29.07 -15.87 -16.12
C ALA A 87 29.25 -17.06 -17.10
N GLY A 88 28.82 -18.24 -16.65
CA GLY A 88 28.78 -19.47 -17.44
C GLY A 88 27.48 -19.62 -18.24
N ALA A 89 27.67 -20.14 -19.45
CA ALA A 89 26.80 -21.04 -20.23
C ALA A 89 25.40 -20.56 -20.64
N GLN A 90 25.27 -20.38 -21.95
CA GLN A 90 24.03 -20.26 -22.71
C GLN A 90 23.59 -21.70 -23.03
N ASP A 91 22.41 -22.13 -22.56
CA ASP A 91 21.77 -23.38 -22.99
C ASP A 91 20.64 -23.02 -23.96
N GLU A 92 20.96 -23.11 -25.25
CA GLU A 92 20.05 -22.87 -26.36
C GLU A 92 19.07 -24.05 -26.47
N ARG A 93 17.79 -23.83 -26.15
CA ARG A 93 16.72 -24.81 -26.39
C ARG A 93 16.29 -24.78 -27.87
N PRO A 94 16.38 -25.88 -28.64
CA PRO A 94 15.90 -25.92 -30.01
C PRO A 94 14.38 -25.84 -30.08
N GLN A 95 13.88 -24.99 -30.99
CA GLN A 95 12.45 -24.90 -31.34
C GLN A 95 12.03 -26.17 -32.08
N GLN A 96 11.17 -26.97 -31.46
CA GLN A 96 10.58 -28.13 -32.12
C GLN A 96 9.36 -27.66 -32.92
N GLN A 97 9.45 -27.96 -34.21
CA GLN A 97 8.63 -27.51 -35.32
C GLN A 97 7.23 -28.11 -35.20
N ALA A 98 6.20 -27.26 -35.34
CA ALA A 98 4.83 -27.69 -35.48
C ALA A 98 4.67 -28.46 -36.81
N GLY A 99 4.64 -29.79 -36.72
CA GLY A 99 4.15 -30.66 -37.78
C GLY A 99 2.63 -30.75 -37.66
N THR A 100 1.94 -30.12 -38.60
CA THR A 100 0.55 -30.41 -38.92
C THR A 100 0.53 -31.64 -39.81
N ASP A 101 0.00 -32.76 -39.32
CA ASP A 101 -0.42 -33.86 -40.18
C ASP A 101 -1.85 -34.24 -39.76
N ASP A 102 -2.78 -33.84 -40.63
CA ASP A 102 -4.02 -34.55 -40.95
C ASP A 102 -3.82 -36.07 -40.81
N GLU A 103 -4.69 -36.74 -40.06
CA GLU A 103 -5.15 -38.08 -40.45
C GLU A 103 -6.55 -38.31 -39.84
N ASP A 104 -7.50 -38.18 -40.76
CA ASP A 104 -8.81 -38.81 -40.89
C ASP A 104 -9.43 -39.52 -39.68
N GLY A 105 -10.68 -39.13 -39.40
CA GLY A 105 -11.61 -39.98 -38.68
C GLY A 105 -12.16 -41.07 -39.59
N ASP A 106 -12.34 -42.26 -39.04
CA ASP A 106 -13.31 -43.26 -39.50
C ASP A 106 -13.47 -44.36 -38.42
N ASP A 107 -14.73 -44.74 -38.19
CA ASP A 107 -15.28 -45.99 -37.60
C ASP A 107 -14.87 -46.43 -36.17
N GLU A 108 -15.75 -46.84 -35.25
CA GLU A 108 -17.17 -47.27 -35.25
C GLU A 108 -17.75 -47.12 -33.83
#